data_AF-A0A7V2EHE8-F1
#
_entry.id   AF-A0A7V2EHE8-F1
#
_cell.length_a   1.000
_cell.length_b   1.000
_cell.length_c   1.000
_cell.angle_alpha   90.00
_cell.angle_beta   90.00
_cell.angle_gamma   90.00
#
_symmetry.space_group_name_H-M   'P 1'
#
loop_
_entity.id
_entity.type
_entity.pdbx_description
1 polymer ?
#
loop_
_entity_poly.entity_id
_entity_poly.type
_entity_poly.pdbx_seq_one_letter_code
_entity_poly.pdbx_strand_id
1 'polypeptide(L)'
;MTYRLFFFLRYGMIKGIVILTSEDKIECRVNQMVKALFKGRIIAPGFGSSDCKEKCGSHLLFIRKYGFRNHLEKFLRQARKSLSLNSCEFKSAMS
;
A
#
# COMPACT_ATOMS: atom_id res chain seq x y z
N MET A 1 -16.91 -5.92 -7.29
CA MET A 1 -16.20 -6.07 -6.00
C MET A 1 -15.79 -4.68 -5.52
N THR A 2 -16.76 -3.82 -5.18
CA THR A 2 -16.54 -2.36 -5.09
C THR A 2 -16.83 -1.80 -3.69
N TYR A 3 -17.55 -2.54 -2.84
CA TYR A 3 -18.11 -2.02 -1.58
C TYR A 3 -17.13 -1.98 -0.39
N ARG A 4 -16.03 -2.74 -0.45
CA ARG A 4 -15.12 -2.93 0.71
C ARG A 4 -14.20 -1.75 0.98
N LEU A 5 -13.83 -0.97 -0.04
CA LEU A 5 -13.01 0.23 0.12
C LEU A 5 -13.80 1.40 0.73
N PHE A 6 -15.10 1.49 0.40
CA PHE A 6 -15.97 2.60 0.83
C PHE A 6 -16.14 2.69 2.36
N PHE A 7 -16.05 1.58 3.09
CA PHE A 7 -16.16 1.61 4.56
C PHE A 7 -15.06 2.46 5.20
N PHE A 8 -13.81 2.33 4.75
CA PHE A 8 -12.69 3.09 5.29
C PHE A 8 -12.73 4.56 4.87
N LEU A 9 -13.26 4.86 3.67
CA LEU A 9 -13.41 6.23 3.19
C LEU A 9 -14.50 7.01 3.94
N ARG A 10 -15.43 6.33 4.62
CA ARG A 10 -16.46 6.99 5.43
C ARG A 10 -15.91 7.62 6.70
N TYR A 11 -14.85 7.04 7.27
CA TYR A 11 -14.30 7.46 8.57
C TYR A 11 -12.82 7.87 8.51
N GLY A 12 -12.18 7.70 7.36
CA GLY A 12 -10.77 8.00 7.14
C GLY A 12 -10.57 9.08 6.09
N MET A 13 -9.53 9.89 6.27
CA MET A 13 -9.07 10.84 5.25
C MET A 13 -7.94 10.22 4.44
N ILE A 14 -8.05 10.24 3.12
CA ILE A 14 -6.93 9.91 2.25
C ILE A 14 -5.88 11.02 2.42
N LYS A 15 -4.64 10.65 2.78
CA LYS A 15 -3.52 11.59 2.88
C LYS A 15 -2.64 11.62 1.63
N GLY A 16 -2.77 10.61 0.78
CA GLY A 16 -2.06 10.53 -0.49
C GLY A 16 -2.29 9.19 -1.17
N ILE A 17 -2.05 9.18 -2.47
CA ILE A 17 -2.19 8.02 -3.35
C ILE A 17 -0.87 7.83 -4.08
N VAL A 18 -0.35 6.62 -4.07
CA VAL A 18 0.80 6.22 -4.89
C VAL A 18 0.30 5.27 -5.95
N ILE A 19 0.60 5.57 -7.20
CA ILE A 19 0.29 4.72 -8.34
C ILE A 19 1.62 4.15 -8.84
N LEU A 20 1.72 2.82 -8.82
CA LEU A 20 2.85 2.07 -9.35
C LEU A 20 2.37 1.29 -10.56
N THR A 21 3.05 1.45 -11.70
CA THR A 21 2.78 0.66 -12.90
C THR A 21 3.97 -0.25 -13.20
N SER A 22 3.68 -1.49 -13.56
CA SER A 22 4.65 -2.52 -13.90
C SER A 22 3.97 -3.54 -14.82
N GLU A 23 4.75 -4.21 -15.66
CA GLU A 23 4.28 -5.34 -16.46
C GLU A 23 4.07 -6.59 -15.58
N ASP A 24 4.78 -6.67 -14.46
CA ASP A 24 4.72 -7.76 -13.50
C ASP A 24 3.61 -7.57 -12.46
N LYS A 25 3.09 -8.68 -11.93
CA LYS A 25 2.16 -8.67 -10.78
C LYS A 25 2.90 -8.35 -9.48
N ILE A 26 3.12 -7.06 -9.21
CA ILE A 26 3.92 -6.58 -8.07
C ILE A 26 3.12 -6.29 -6.79
N GLU A 27 1.78 -6.36 -6.80
CA GLU A 27 0.92 -5.99 -5.67
C GLU A 27 1.32 -6.66 -4.35
N CYS A 28 1.45 -7.99 -4.37
CA CYS A 28 1.82 -8.75 -3.17
C CYS A 28 3.23 -8.39 -2.68
N ARG A 29 4.19 -8.22 -3.60
CA ARG A 29 5.57 -7.83 -3.29
C ARG A 29 5.62 -6.43 -2.67
N VAL A 30 4.84 -5.49 -3.21
CA VAL A 30 4.68 -4.14 -2.66
C VAL A 30 4.09 -4.21 -1.27
N ASN A 31 3.01 -4.96 -1.06
CA ASN A 31 2.36 -5.10 0.24
C ASN A 31 3.32 -5.67 1.31
N GLN A 32 4.08 -6.72 0.98
CA GLN A 32 5.10 -7.28 1.88
C GLN A 32 6.23 -6.29 2.18
N MET A 33 6.70 -5.54 1.18
CA MET A 33 7.72 -4.52 1.34
C MET A 33 7.25 -3.39 2.26
N VAL A 34 6.03 -2.88 2.08
CA VAL A 34 5.40 -1.88 2.95
C VAL A 34 5.26 -2.43 4.38
N LYS A 35 4.78 -3.66 4.53
CA LYS A 35 4.64 -4.32 5.83
C LYS A 35 5.98 -4.38 6.57
N ALA A 36 7.04 -4.83 5.90
CA ALA A 36 8.38 -4.93 6.48
C ALA A 36 8.96 -3.55 6.82
N LEU A 37 8.89 -2.59 5.90
CA LEU A 37 9.49 -1.26 6.07
C LEU A 37 8.87 -0.44 7.17
N PHE A 38 7.54 -0.54 7.32
CA PHE A 38 6.78 0.29 8.23
C PHE A 38 6.30 -0.45 9.47
N LYS A 39 6.70 -1.72 9.64
CA LYS A 39 6.21 -2.60 10.70
C LYS A 39 4.67 -2.66 10.70
N GLY A 40 4.10 -2.80 9.50
CA GLY A 40 2.67 -2.82 9.28
C GLY A 40 2.00 -4.01 9.98
N ARG A 41 0.84 -3.76 10.59
CA ARG A 41 0.04 -4.77 11.29
C ARG A 41 -1.21 -5.08 10.48
N ILE A 42 -1.64 -6.35 10.52
CA ILE A 42 -2.91 -6.77 9.92
C ILE A 42 -4.00 -6.49 10.95
N ILE A 43 -4.96 -5.63 10.60
CA ILE A 43 -6.13 -5.31 11.44
C ILE A 43 -7.44 -5.82 10.82
N ALA A 44 -7.42 -6.21 9.55
CA ALA A 44 -8.55 -6.77 8.82
C ALA A 44 -8.06 -7.97 7.99
N PRO A 45 -8.06 -9.19 8.56
CA PRO A 45 -7.66 -10.40 7.84
C PRO A 45 -8.49 -10.63 6.58
N GLY A 46 -7.85 -11.07 5.49
CA GLY A 46 -8.52 -11.38 4.22
C GLY A 46 -8.99 -10.15 3.42
N PHE A 47 -8.64 -8.93 3.84
CA PHE A 47 -9.02 -7.73 3.10
C PHE A 47 -8.17 -7.60 1.82
N GLY A 48 -8.83 -7.50 0.67
CA GLY A 48 -8.17 -7.34 -0.63
C GLY A 48 -7.27 -8.49 -1.06
N SER A 49 -7.31 -9.65 -0.38
CA SER A 49 -6.37 -10.76 -0.60
C SER A 49 -7.05 -12.06 -1.05
N SER A 50 -8.20 -11.98 -1.72
CA SER A 50 -9.01 -13.15 -2.09
C SER A 50 -8.33 -14.04 -3.13
N ASP A 51 -7.58 -13.45 -4.06
CA ASP A 51 -6.79 -14.11 -5.11
C ASP A 51 -5.28 -14.14 -4.77
N CYS A 52 -4.91 -13.78 -3.54
CA CYS A 52 -3.54 -13.72 -3.09
C CYS A 52 -2.94 -15.11 -2.88
N LYS A 53 -1.90 -15.44 -3.65
CA LYS A 53 -1.11 -16.68 -3.50
C LYS A 53 0.08 -16.55 -2.55
N GLU A 54 0.52 -15.31 -2.30
CA GLU A 54 1.70 -14.96 -1.50
C GLU A 54 1.45 -14.91 0.01
N LYS A 55 0.29 -15.41 0.47
CA LYS A 55 -0.10 -15.49 1.90
C LYS A 55 0.12 -14.18 2.66
N CYS A 56 -0.18 -13.03 2.04
CA CYS A 56 -0.06 -11.71 2.65
C CYS A 56 -0.85 -11.57 3.97
N GLY A 57 -1.93 -12.33 4.10
CA GLY A 57 -2.90 -12.26 5.21
C GLY A 57 -3.88 -11.09 5.09
N SER A 58 -3.44 -9.96 4.54
CA SER A 58 -4.28 -8.82 4.14
C SER A 58 -3.50 -7.86 3.23
N HIS A 59 -4.17 -7.21 2.29
CA HIS A 59 -3.67 -6.07 1.52
C HIS A 59 -4.05 -4.72 2.15
N LEU A 60 -4.61 -4.74 3.36
CA LEU A 60 -4.76 -3.57 4.21
C LEU A 60 -3.85 -3.68 5.44
N LEU A 61 -2.94 -2.71 5.57
CA LEU A 61 -1.97 -2.64 6.65
C LEU A 61 -2.20 -1.41 7.52
N PHE A 62 -2.21 -1.61 8.83
CA PHE A 62 -2.16 -0.53 9.81
C PHE A 62 -0.71 -0.18 10.15
N ILE A 63 -0.35 1.09 10.05
CA ILE A 63 0.99 1.59 10.36
C ILE A 63 0.88 2.59 11.52
N ARG A 64 1.40 2.22 12.69
CA ARG A 64 1.30 3.04 13.93
C ARG A 64 2.36 4.15 14.01
N LYS A 65 2.77 4.78 12.90
CA LYS A 65 3.86 5.78 12.90
C LYS A 65 3.40 7.17 12.51
N TYR A 66 4.00 8.16 13.16
CA TYR A 66 3.89 9.58 12.81
C TYR A 66 4.75 9.89 11.58
N GLY A 67 4.23 10.72 10.66
CA GLY A 67 4.98 11.20 9.49
C GLY A 67 4.78 10.38 8.21
N PHE A 68 3.59 10.45 7.60
CA PHE A 68 3.26 9.81 6.32
C PHE A 68 4.28 10.14 5.21
N ARG A 69 4.74 11.40 5.14
CA ARG A 69 5.64 11.89 4.09
C ARG A 69 7.01 11.22 4.12
N ASN A 70 7.67 11.16 5.27
CA ASN A 70 8.98 10.53 5.42
C ASN A 70 8.92 9.02 5.12
N HIS A 71 7.82 8.37 5.51
CA HIS A 71 7.60 6.96 5.21
C HIS A 71 7.37 6.73 3.72
N LEU A 72 6.55 7.56 3.10
CA LEU A 72 6.32 7.53 1.68
C LEU A 72 7.63 7.71 0.90
N GLU A 73 8.45 8.71 1.22
CA GLU A 73 9.74 8.92 0.55
C GLU A 73 10.66 7.70 0.69
N LYS A 74 10.72 7.10 1.88
CA LYS A 74 11.50 5.87 2.11
C LYS A 74 10.98 4.70 1.24
N PHE A 75 9.67 4.53 1.16
CA PHE A 75 9.04 3.53 0.30
C PHE A 75 9.39 3.77 -1.17
N LEU A 76 9.18 4.99 -1.68
CA LEU A 76 9.43 5.34 -3.08
C LEU A 76 10.88 5.10 -3.48
N ARG A 77 11.84 5.45 -2.62
CA ARG A 77 13.28 5.19 -2.86
C ARG A 77 13.58 3.70 -2.96
N GLN A 78 12.93 2.87 -2.13
CA GLN A 78 13.17 1.42 -2.16
C GLN A 78 12.43 0.72 -3.30
N ALA A 79 11.21 1.17 -3.61
CA ALA A 79 10.44 0.70 -4.74
C ALA A 79 11.20 0.90 -6.06
N ARG A 80 11.75 2.10 -6.30
CA ARG A 80 12.57 2.41 -7.48
C ARG A 80 13.83 1.53 -7.61
N LYS A 81 14.39 1.06 -6.51
CA LYS A 81 15.59 0.21 -6.51
C LYS A 81 15.29 -1.28 -6.68
N SER A 82 14.12 -1.72 -6.24
CA SER A 82 13.84 -3.16 -6.04
C SER A 82 12.77 -3.72 -6.97
N LEU A 83 12.03 -2.85 -7.68
CA LEU A 83 10.92 -3.22 -8.56
C LEU A 83 11.19 -2.72 -9.99
N SER A 84 10.89 -3.56 -10.98
CA SER A 84 10.81 -3.20 -12.41
C SER A 84 9.56 -2.35 -12.63
N LEU A 85 9.65 -1.05 -12.33
CA LEU A 85 8.54 -0.11 -12.49
C LEU A 85 8.63 0.61 -13.83
N ASN A 86 7.50 0.68 -14.55
CA ASN A 86 7.36 1.50 -15.74
C ASN A 86 7.11 2.97 -15.37
N SER A 87 6.27 3.19 -14.35
CA SER A 87 6.04 4.52 -13.78
C SER A 87 5.70 4.45 -12.28
N CYS A 88 5.95 5.57 -11.60
CA CYS A 88 5.70 5.73 -10.18
C CYS A 88 5.22 7.16 -9.92
N GLU A 89 3.91 7.34 -9.71
CA GLU A 89 3.27 8.64 -9.49
C GLU A 89 2.79 8.78 -8.05
N PHE A 90 3.01 9.95 -7.45
CA PHE A 90 2.41 10.31 -6.18
C PHE A 90 1.41 11.44 -6.40
N LYS A 91 0.17 11.23 -5.94
CA LYS A 91 -0.88 12.25 -5.90
C LYS A 91 -1.18 12.56 -4.44
N SER A 92 -0.89 13.78 -4.02
CA SER A 92 -1.38 14.28 -2.74
C SER A 92 -2.89 14.38 -2.81
N ALA A 93 -3.60 13.77 -1.86
CA ALA A 93 -5.00 14.08 -1.68
C ALA A 93 -5.09 15.48 -1.09
N MET A 94 -5.70 16.42 -1.83
CA MET A 94 -5.97 17.77 -1.33
C MET A 94 -6.78 17.68 -0.04
N SER A 95 -6.29 18.40 0.97
CA SER A 95 -6.98 18.69 2.23
C SER A 95 -8.19 19.57 2.00
#